data_AF-A0A956KDF0-F1
#
_entry.id   AF-A0A956KDF0-F1
#
_cell.length_a   1.000
_cell.length_b   1.000
_cell.length_c   1.000
_cell.angle_alpha   90.00
_cell.angle_beta   90.00
_cell.angle_gamma   90.00
#
_symmetry.space_group_name_H-M   'P 1'
#
loop_
_entity.id
_entity.type
_entity.pdbx_description
1 polymer ?
#
loop_
_entity_poly.entity_id
_entity_poly.type
_entity_poly.pdbx_seq_one_letter_code
_entity_poly.pdbx_strand_id
1 'polypeptide(L)'
;LVTRTGGTNASQMTCGPYFDGFSYMTESDDLATAFSCAGKVGTGGDGDETPMQTMQLALSDALNAPGACNAGFLRDDALLVIVVITDEEDDHEVDACLQNPQQGSPGEPPGWYAGVVAAKGGIESNIVVLSLVGPPGPDPAVCPPLDKCSGGIIGAEVTTRIVQFTQMFTNGFVGRVCEASYDGFFSQAVGVIQSACEGFMPPE
;
A
#
# COMPACT_ATOMS: atom_id res chain seq x y z
N LEU A 1 3.61 -6.79 -8.39
CA LEU A 1 4.37 -5.57 -8.77
C LEU A 1 3.89 -5.08 -10.12
N VAL A 2 3.99 -3.77 -10.39
CA VAL A 2 3.39 -3.16 -11.59
C VAL A 2 4.43 -3.04 -12.70
N THR A 3 4.19 -3.70 -13.83
CA THR A 3 5.03 -3.60 -15.06
C THR A 3 4.27 -3.07 -16.26
N ARG A 4 2.95 -2.94 -16.13
CA ARG A 4 2.05 -2.32 -17.11
C ARG A 4 0.85 -1.74 -16.37
N THR A 5 0.38 -0.60 -16.85
CA THR A 5 -0.88 0.01 -16.41
C THR A 5 -1.88 0.03 -17.56
N GLY A 6 -3.16 0.13 -17.22
CA GLY A 6 -4.24 0.10 -18.20
C GLY A 6 -5.52 0.74 -17.66
N GLY A 7 -6.34 1.31 -18.54
CA GLY A 7 -7.65 1.84 -18.18
C GLY A 7 -7.72 3.36 -18.08
N THR A 8 -8.89 3.84 -17.67
CA THR A 8 -9.16 5.29 -17.54
C THR A 8 -8.17 5.91 -16.56
N ASN A 9 -7.61 7.06 -16.93
CA ASN A 9 -6.63 7.82 -16.14
C ASN A 9 -5.30 7.10 -15.81
N ALA A 10 -5.04 5.91 -16.34
CA ALA A 10 -3.76 5.22 -16.18
C ALA A 10 -2.65 5.86 -17.06
N SER A 11 -1.39 5.46 -16.87
CA SER A 11 -0.31 5.84 -17.81
C SER A 11 -0.47 5.16 -19.18
N GLN A 12 -1.21 4.05 -19.27
CA GLN A 12 -1.42 3.26 -20.50
C GLN A 12 -0.11 2.76 -21.12
N MET A 13 0.86 2.44 -20.26
CA MET A 13 2.23 2.13 -20.65
C MET A 13 2.65 0.76 -20.15
N THR A 14 3.56 0.14 -20.89
CA THR A 14 4.41 -0.93 -20.33
C THR A 14 5.60 -0.23 -19.68
N CYS A 15 5.67 -0.29 -18.35
CA CYS A 15 6.66 0.40 -17.52
C CYS A 15 7.89 -0.46 -17.24
N GLY A 16 7.76 -1.79 -17.33
CA GLY A 16 8.85 -2.74 -17.21
C GLY A 16 9.23 -3.45 -18.53
N PRO A 17 10.16 -4.41 -18.50
CA PRO A 17 11.01 -4.72 -17.34
C PRO A 17 11.85 -3.50 -16.93
N TYR A 18 12.13 -3.40 -15.64
CA TYR A 18 13.00 -2.35 -15.11
C TYR A 18 14.47 -2.63 -15.43
N PHE A 19 15.37 -1.72 -15.10
CA PHE A 19 16.75 -1.71 -15.60
C PHE A 19 17.47 -3.06 -15.43
N ASP A 20 17.35 -3.68 -14.25
CA ASP A 20 17.98 -4.97 -13.94
C ASP A 20 17.19 -6.20 -14.43
N GLY A 21 16.15 -5.99 -15.23
CA GLY A 21 15.30 -7.04 -15.79
C GLY A 21 14.19 -7.53 -14.86
N PHE A 22 14.06 -6.94 -13.67
CA PHE A 22 13.05 -7.30 -12.69
C PHE A 22 11.67 -6.71 -12.97
N SER A 23 10.68 -7.17 -12.20
CA SER A 23 9.32 -6.62 -12.14
C SER A 23 9.17 -5.49 -11.11
N TYR A 24 10.26 -5.10 -10.44
CA TYR A 24 10.38 -3.96 -9.52
C TYR A 24 11.56 -3.07 -9.92
N MET A 25 11.51 -1.82 -9.49
CA MET A 25 12.57 -0.83 -9.68
C MET A 25 13.73 -1.06 -8.71
N THR A 26 14.94 -0.72 -9.13
CA THR A 26 16.13 -0.64 -8.29
C THR A 26 16.75 0.75 -8.38
N GLU A 27 17.84 1.00 -7.64
CA GLU A 27 18.58 2.26 -7.74
C GLU A 27 19.23 2.48 -9.12
N SER A 28 19.29 1.44 -9.96
CA SER A 28 19.77 1.51 -11.33
C SER A 28 18.76 2.17 -12.28
N ASP A 29 17.48 2.26 -11.89
CA ASP A 29 16.42 2.92 -12.66
C ASP A 29 16.43 4.45 -12.46
N ASP A 30 15.95 5.18 -13.46
CA ASP A 30 15.44 6.54 -13.23
C ASP A 30 14.12 6.43 -12.47
N LEU A 31 14.20 6.45 -11.14
CA LEU A 31 13.05 6.27 -10.25
C LEU A 31 11.94 7.29 -10.50
N ALA A 32 12.26 8.53 -10.87
CA ALA A 32 11.24 9.54 -11.15
C ALA A 32 10.43 9.15 -12.39
N THR A 33 11.10 8.72 -13.45
CA THR A 33 10.44 8.26 -14.69
C THR A 33 9.71 6.93 -14.47
N ALA A 34 10.37 5.96 -13.84
CA ALA A 34 9.84 4.62 -13.62
C ALA A 34 8.60 4.64 -12.70
N PHE A 35 8.68 5.34 -11.57
CA PHE A 35 7.56 5.48 -10.64
C PHE A 35 6.40 6.26 -11.25
N SER A 36 6.66 7.35 -11.98
CA SER A 36 5.59 8.10 -12.66
C SER A 36 4.85 7.24 -13.70
N CYS A 37 5.53 6.29 -14.33
CA CYS A 37 4.89 5.32 -15.22
C CYS A 37 4.02 4.34 -14.42
N ALA A 38 4.59 3.64 -13.45
CA ALA A 38 3.93 2.53 -12.77
C ALA A 38 2.88 2.97 -11.74
N GLY A 39 3.10 4.10 -11.07
CA GLY A 39 2.23 4.64 -10.02
C GLY A 39 0.94 5.24 -10.55
N LYS A 40 0.86 5.58 -11.84
CA LYS A 40 -0.38 6.03 -12.48
C LYS A 40 -1.23 4.83 -12.93
N VAL A 41 -1.78 4.13 -11.94
CA VAL A 41 -2.52 2.85 -12.13
C VAL A 41 -3.88 3.00 -12.80
N GLY A 42 -4.48 4.19 -12.70
CA GLY A 42 -5.80 4.50 -13.26
C GLY A 42 -6.89 4.61 -12.20
N THR A 43 -8.12 4.88 -12.64
CA THR A 43 -9.31 5.04 -11.78
C THR A 43 -10.44 4.10 -12.22
N GLY A 44 -10.12 3.07 -12.99
CA GLY A 44 -11.06 2.03 -13.38
C GLY A 44 -10.70 0.75 -12.65
N GLY A 45 -11.68 -0.11 -12.43
CA GLY A 45 -11.47 -1.34 -11.67
C GLY A 45 -12.77 -1.81 -11.03
N ASP A 46 -12.62 -2.78 -10.15
CA ASP A 46 -13.66 -3.13 -9.19
C ASP A 46 -13.64 -2.09 -8.06
N GLY A 47 -14.82 -1.72 -7.55
CA GLY A 47 -14.94 -0.85 -6.36
C GLY A 47 -14.83 -1.62 -5.05
N ASP A 48 -14.76 -2.97 -5.09
CA ASP A 48 -14.36 -3.78 -3.94
C ASP A 48 -12.82 -3.74 -3.81
N GLU A 49 -12.30 -2.69 -3.16
CA GLU A 49 -10.87 -2.46 -3.03
C GLU A 49 -10.19 -3.49 -2.11
N THR A 50 -9.03 -4.01 -2.54
CA THR A 50 -8.29 -5.05 -1.82
C THR A 50 -6.79 -4.75 -1.65
N PRO A 51 -6.41 -3.56 -1.14
CA PRO A 51 -5.00 -3.19 -0.95
C PRO A 51 -4.26 -4.16 -0.02
N MET A 52 -4.91 -4.68 1.03
CA MET A 52 -4.27 -5.58 1.99
C MET A 52 -3.96 -6.95 1.38
N GLN A 53 -4.85 -7.49 0.54
CA GLN A 53 -4.59 -8.72 -0.22
C GLN A 53 -3.44 -8.51 -1.20
N THR A 54 -3.42 -7.37 -1.89
CA THR A 54 -2.33 -7.02 -2.82
C THR A 54 -0.98 -6.98 -2.11
N MET A 55 -0.91 -6.36 -0.93
CA MET A 55 0.26 -6.35 -0.07
C MET A 55 0.69 -7.77 0.33
N GLN A 56 -0.23 -8.60 0.83
CA GLN A 56 0.08 -9.97 1.25
C GLN A 56 0.61 -10.82 0.09
N LEU A 57 -0.01 -10.72 -1.09
CA LEU A 57 0.46 -11.43 -2.29
C LEU A 57 1.87 -10.98 -2.67
N ALA A 58 2.14 -9.68 -2.66
CA ALA A 58 3.46 -9.14 -2.99
C ALA A 58 4.58 -9.69 -2.08
N LEU A 59 4.26 -10.00 -0.82
CA LEU A 59 5.17 -10.55 0.18
C LEU A 59 5.18 -12.08 0.25
N SER A 60 4.27 -12.76 -0.45
CA SER A 60 4.13 -14.22 -0.37
C SER A 60 5.33 -14.97 -0.92
N ASP A 61 5.66 -16.12 -0.32
CA ASP A 61 6.70 -17.03 -0.79
C ASP A 61 6.49 -17.44 -2.26
N ALA A 62 5.23 -17.67 -2.66
CA ALA A 62 4.88 -18.10 -4.01
C ALA A 62 5.33 -17.09 -5.08
N LEU A 63 5.25 -15.79 -4.80
CA LEU A 63 5.71 -14.75 -5.74
C LEU A 63 7.18 -14.40 -5.58
N ASN A 64 7.77 -14.58 -4.39
CA ASN A 64 9.18 -14.23 -4.12
C ASN A 64 10.17 -15.40 -4.31
N ALA A 65 9.68 -16.62 -4.53
CA ALA A 65 10.52 -17.79 -4.77
C ALA A 65 11.48 -17.60 -5.97
N PRO A 66 12.63 -18.30 -6.01
CA PRO A 66 13.56 -18.21 -7.12
C PRO A 66 12.88 -18.47 -8.48
N GLY A 67 12.99 -17.52 -9.41
CA GLY A 67 12.38 -17.58 -10.74
C GLY A 67 10.88 -17.21 -10.79
N ALA A 68 10.25 -16.90 -9.66
CA ALA A 68 8.90 -16.38 -9.61
C ALA A 68 8.86 -14.86 -9.93
N CYS A 69 7.64 -14.32 -10.00
CA CYS A 69 7.38 -12.99 -10.54
C CYS A 69 8.08 -11.86 -9.77
N ASN A 70 8.22 -11.99 -8.45
CA ASN A 70 8.84 -11.01 -7.55
C ASN A 70 10.20 -11.52 -7.02
N ALA A 71 10.85 -12.48 -7.68
CA ALA A 71 12.12 -13.04 -7.20
C ALA A 71 13.15 -11.91 -6.89
N GLY A 72 13.67 -11.92 -5.66
CA GLY A 72 14.64 -10.92 -5.17
C GLY A 72 14.03 -9.59 -4.69
N PHE A 73 12.71 -9.40 -4.77
CA PHE A 73 12.04 -8.20 -4.28
C PHE A 73 12.08 -8.12 -2.75
N LEU A 74 11.58 -9.16 -2.08
CA LEU A 74 11.63 -9.28 -0.62
C LEU A 74 12.99 -9.86 -0.21
N ARG A 75 13.86 -9.00 0.36
CA ARG A 75 15.21 -9.37 0.79
C ARG A 75 15.32 -9.45 2.30
N ASP A 76 16.08 -10.42 2.79
CA ASP A 76 16.36 -10.60 4.21
C ASP A 76 17.24 -9.48 4.77
N ASP A 77 18.22 -9.01 3.99
CA ASP A 77 19.21 -7.98 4.31
C ASP A 77 18.71 -6.54 4.04
N ALA A 78 17.39 -6.33 4.06
CA ALA A 78 16.78 -5.02 3.82
C ALA A 78 15.62 -4.75 4.78
N LEU A 79 15.43 -3.48 5.12
CA LEU A 79 14.23 -2.99 5.78
C LEU A 79 13.02 -3.13 4.83
N LEU A 80 11.87 -3.56 5.35
CA LEU A 80 10.62 -3.57 4.60
C LEU A 80 9.81 -2.31 4.92
N VAL A 81 9.66 -1.43 3.94
CA VAL A 81 8.78 -0.26 4.05
C VAL A 81 7.53 -0.51 3.21
N ILE A 82 6.37 -0.52 3.85
CA ILE A 82 5.07 -0.69 3.21
C ILE A 82 4.36 0.67 3.23
N VAL A 83 3.89 1.12 2.07
CA VAL A 83 3.09 2.33 1.94
C VAL A 83 1.74 1.97 1.35
N VAL A 84 0.68 2.14 2.14
CA VAL A 84 -0.71 1.96 1.71
C VAL A 84 -1.31 3.33 1.46
N ILE A 85 -1.87 3.52 0.26
CA ILE A 85 -2.56 4.76 -0.13
C ILE A 85 -3.89 4.34 -0.73
N THR A 86 -5.00 4.71 -0.09
CA THR A 86 -6.36 4.43 -0.58
C THR A 86 -7.33 5.47 0.01
N ASP A 87 -8.32 5.86 -0.77
CA ASP A 87 -9.47 6.64 -0.34
C ASP A 87 -10.70 5.78 0.01
N GLU A 88 -10.59 4.46 -0.12
CA GLU A 88 -11.61 3.51 0.32
C GLU A 88 -11.17 2.78 1.59
N GLU A 89 -12.13 2.21 2.30
CA GLU A 89 -11.81 1.23 3.33
C GLU A 89 -11.64 -0.16 2.70
N ASP A 90 -10.75 -0.96 3.28
CA ASP A 90 -10.59 -2.37 2.93
C ASP A 90 -11.45 -3.21 3.90
N ASP A 91 -12.77 -3.25 3.68
CA ASP A 91 -13.73 -3.87 4.60
C ASP A 91 -14.77 -4.81 3.96
N HIS A 92 -15.56 -5.40 4.86
CA HIS A 92 -16.67 -6.29 4.56
C HIS A 92 -17.98 -5.50 4.51
N GLU A 93 -18.03 -4.42 3.72
CA GLU A 93 -19.22 -3.59 3.61
C GLU A 93 -20.25 -4.12 2.61
N VAL A 94 -21.42 -3.50 2.65
CA VAL A 94 -22.39 -3.59 1.56
C VAL A 94 -22.29 -2.26 0.83
N ASP A 95 -21.84 -2.29 -0.43
CA ASP A 95 -21.70 -1.09 -1.25
C ASP A 95 -22.98 -0.24 -1.14
N ALA A 96 -22.80 1.03 -0.80
CA ALA A 96 -23.88 1.96 -0.51
C ALA A 96 -24.86 2.11 -1.69
N CYS A 97 -24.44 1.77 -2.91
CA CYS A 97 -25.10 2.20 -4.15
C CYS A 97 -25.93 1.10 -4.80
N LEU A 98 -25.35 -0.09 -4.94
CA LEU A 98 -25.93 -1.27 -5.55
C LEU A 98 -26.34 -2.30 -4.49
N GLN A 99 -26.01 -2.07 -3.21
CA GLN A 99 -26.34 -2.94 -2.09
C GLN A 99 -25.78 -4.36 -2.26
N ASN A 100 -24.63 -4.47 -2.93
CA ASN A 100 -23.91 -5.72 -3.09
C ASN A 100 -22.89 -5.87 -1.96
N PRO A 101 -22.69 -7.09 -1.42
CA PRO A 101 -21.60 -7.33 -0.48
C PRO A 101 -20.26 -7.07 -1.17
N GLN A 102 -19.47 -6.19 -0.59
CA GLN A 102 -18.04 -6.01 -0.86
C GLN A 102 -17.31 -6.77 0.23
N GLN A 103 -16.36 -7.62 -0.16
CA GLN A 103 -15.67 -8.48 0.79
C GLN A 103 -14.32 -7.90 1.19
N GLY A 104 -13.80 -6.93 0.47
CA GLY A 104 -12.45 -6.43 0.68
C GLY A 104 -11.42 -7.56 0.66
N SER A 105 -10.28 -7.27 1.26
CA SER A 105 -9.22 -8.24 1.41
C SER A 105 -9.60 -9.34 2.39
N PRO A 106 -9.28 -10.61 2.08
CA PRO A 106 -9.47 -11.71 3.03
C PRO A 106 -8.65 -11.51 4.32
N GLY A 107 -9.23 -11.92 5.45
CA GLY A 107 -8.57 -11.89 6.76
C GLY A 107 -8.93 -10.64 7.56
N GLU A 108 -8.16 -10.37 8.61
CA GLU A 108 -8.38 -9.26 9.54
C GLU A 108 -7.03 -8.62 9.91
N PRO A 109 -7.01 -7.38 10.44
CA PRO A 109 -5.77 -6.67 10.78
C PRO A 109 -4.73 -7.50 11.56
N PRO A 110 -5.09 -8.30 12.59
CA PRO A 110 -4.10 -9.14 13.29
C PRO A 110 -3.49 -10.23 12.41
N GLY A 111 -4.27 -10.80 11.49
CA GLY A 111 -3.80 -11.78 10.52
C GLY A 111 -2.88 -11.13 9.49
N TRP A 112 -3.22 -9.92 9.04
CA TRP A 112 -2.37 -9.19 8.11
C TRP A 112 -1.02 -8.81 8.73
N TYR A 113 -1.06 -8.31 9.97
CA TYR A 113 0.13 -8.01 10.77
C TYR A 113 1.03 -9.25 10.91
N ALA A 114 0.45 -10.39 11.30
CA ALA A 114 1.20 -11.64 11.45
C ALA A 114 1.86 -12.09 10.13
N GLY A 115 1.17 -11.93 8.99
CA GLY A 115 1.70 -12.25 7.67
C GLY A 115 2.92 -11.39 7.30
N VAL A 116 2.86 -10.08 7.54
CA VAL A 116 3.97 -9.16 7.25
C VAL A 116 5.16 -9.42 8.17
N VAL A 117 4.92 -9.63 9.47
CA VAL A 117 5.98 -9.96 10.43
C VAL A 117 6.66 -11.28 10.08
N ALA A 118 5.89 -12.30 9.69
CA ALA A 118 6.43 -13.57 9.22
C ALA A 118 7.30 -13.40 7.96
N ALA A 119 6.89 -12.55 7.02
CA ALA A 119 7.65 -12.24 5.81
C ALA A 119 9.01 -11.58 6.09
N LYS A 120 9.22 -11.02 7.29
CA LYS A 120 10.52 -10.49 7.76
C LYS A 120 11.11 -11.27 8.92
N GLY A 121 10.97 -12.60 8.88
CA GLY A 121 11.64 -13.51 9.81
C GLY A 121 11.18 -13.38 11.26
N GLY A 122 9.99 -12.81 11.49
CA GLY A 122 9.48 -12.54 12.84
C GLY A 122 10.03 -11.28 13.50
N ILE A 123 10.84 -10.49 12.80
CA ILE A 123 11.50 -9.30 13.36
C ILE A 123 10.68 -8.06 13.01
N GLU A 124 9.70 -7.73 13.85
CA GLU A 124 8.78 -6.60 13.64
C GLU A 124 9.52 -5.27 13.48
N SER A 125 10.62 -5.04 14.21
CA SER A 125 11.40 -3.80 14.13
C SER A 125 12.02 -3.53 12.75
N ASN A 126 12.10 -4.54 11.88
CA ASN A 126 12.58 -4.40 10.51
C ASN A 126 11.48 -3.98 9.51
N ILE A 127 10.30 -3.65 10.00
CA ILE A 127 9.15 -3.27 9.20
C ILE A 127 8.73 -1.85 9.55
N VAL A 128 8.42 -1.06 8.52
CA VAL A 128 7.79 0.26 8.63
C VAL A 128 6.51 0.23 7.82
N VAL A 129 5.41 0.68 8.40
CA VAL A 129 4.10 0.73 7.73
C VAL A 129 3.59 2.16 7.73
N LEU A 130 3.37 2.70 6.54
CA LEU A 130 2.87 4.04 6.30
C LEU A 130 1.50 3.94 5.63
N SER A 131 0.48 4.59 6.18
CA SER A 131 -0.87 4.55 5.61
C SER A 131 -1.40 5.96 5.41
N LEU A 132 -1.62 6.35 4.16
CA LEU A 132 -2.33 7.56 3.76
C LEU A 132 -3.76 7.16 3.40
N VAL A 133 -4.67 7.32 4.35
CA VAL A 133 -6.02 6.77 4.26
C VAL A 133 -7.06 7.77 4.74
N GLY A 134 -8.35 7.45 4.62
CA GLY A 134 -9.38 8.28 5.23
C GLY A 134 -9.42 8.06 6.75
N PRO A 135 -9.25 9.12 7.57
CA PRO A 135 -9.09 8.96 9.01
C PRO A 135 -10.41 8.59 9.70
N PRO A 136 -10.38 7.90 10.86
CA PRO A 136 -11.55 7.73 11.70
C PRO A 136 -12.12 9.09 12.14
N GLY A 137 -13.39 9.33 11.80
CA GLY A 137 -14.06 10.61 12.08
C GLY A 137 -13.45 11.77 11.31
N PRO A 138 -13.43 11.71 9.96
CA PRO A 138 -12.81 12.75 9.16
C PRO A 138 -13.48 14.07 9.44
N ASP A 139 -12.68 15.14 9.56
CA ASP A 139 -13.22 16.49 9.51
C ASP A 139 -13.80 16.65 8.10
N PRO A 140 -15.14 16.71 7.93
CA PRO A 140 -15.75 16.71 6.60
C PRO A 140 -15.41 17.98 5.81
N ALA A 141 -14.85 19.02 6.45
CA ALA A 141 -14.31 20.18 5.76
C ALA A 141 -12.96 19.91 5.10
N VAL A 142 -12.19 18.94 5.60
CA VAL A 142 -10.83 18.60 5.13
C VAL A 142 -10.83 17.31 4.31
N CYS A 143 -11.63 16.33 4.72
CA CYS A 143 -11.78 15.06 4.03
C CYS A 143 -13.28 14.71 4.03
N PRO A 144 -14.05 15.17 3.03
CA PRO A 144 -15.47 14.87 2.96
C PRO A 144 -15.69 13.36 2.75
N PRO A 145 -16.88 12.83 3.09
CA PRO A 145 -17.26 11.47 2.72
C PRO A 145 -17.24 11.30 1.20
N LEU A 146 -16.75 10.15 0.74
CA LEU A 146 -16.75 9.79 -0.69
C LEU A 146 -18.19 9.51 -1.17
N ASP A 147 -18.62 10.14 -2.27
CA ASP A 147 -19.90 9.84 -2.93
C ASP A 147 -19.74 8.68 -3.92
N LYS A 148 -19.71 7.45 -3.41
CA LYS A 148 -19.59 6.23 -4.22
C LYS A 148 -20.69 6.10 -5.28
N CYS A 149 -21.89 6.61 -5.01
CA CYS A 149 -23.09 6.31 -5.81
C CYS A 149 -23.25 7.18 -7.04
N SER A 150 -22.55 8.30 -7.08
CA SER A 150 -22.55 9.21 -8.20
C SER A 150 -21.20 9.26 -8.92
N GLY A 151 -20.31 8.29 -8.66
CA GLY A 151 -18.95 8.28 -9.22
C GLY A 151 -18.08 9.41 -8.68
N GLY A 152 -18.27 9.75 -7.40
CA GLY A 152 -17.47 10.73 -6.68
C GLY A 152 -16.00 10.33 -6.69
N ILE A 153 -15.14 11.33 -6.89
CA ILE A 153 -13.67 11.21 -6.86
C ILE A 153 -13.07 12.15 -5.83
N ILE A 154 -13.90 12.66 -4.91
CA ILE A 154 -13.55 13.63 -3.89
C ILE A 154 -13.99 13.07 -2.55
N GLY A 155 -13.07 13.05 -1.60
CA GLY A 155 -13.31 12.54 -0.26
C GLY A 155 -12.58 11.23 -0.02
N ALA A 156 -12.91 10.60 1.09
CA ALA A 156 -12.47 9.25 1.43
C ALA A 156 -13.47 8.61 2.39
N GLU A 157 -13.44 7.29 2.47
CA GLU A 157 -14.12 6.52 3.50
C GLU A 157 -13.36 6.49 4.82
N VAL A 158 -14.02 5.98 5.87
CA VAL A 158 -13.37 5.82 7.16
C VAL A 158 -12.63 4.49 7.20
N THR A 159 -11.30 4.56 7.14
CA THR A 159 -10.45 3.38 6.96
C THR A 159 -10.03 2.75 8.31
N THR A 160 -10.97 2.18 9.06
CA THR A 160 -10.73 1.70 10.44
C THR A 160 -9.75 0.52 10.53
N ARG A 161 -9.87 -0.46 9.65
CA ARG A 161 -9.10 -1.72 9.64
C ARG A 161 -7.67 -1.47 9.21
N ILE A 162 -7.42 -0.64 8.20
CA ILE A 162 -6.05 -0.30 7.78
C ILE A 162 -5.37 0.57 8.86
N VAL A 163 -6.10 1.49 9.50
CA VAL A 163 -5.58 2.24 10.65
C VAL A 163 -5.20 1.30 11.79
N GLN A 164 -6.08 0.35 12.14
CA GLN A 164 -5.80 -0.65 13.15
C GLN A 164 -4.54 -1.45 12.80
N PHE A 165 -4.46 -1.99 11.59
CA PHE A 165 -3.29 -2.73 11.08
C PHE A 165 -2.00 -1.91 11.22
N THR A 166 -2.02 -0.66 10.77
CA THR A 166 -0.85 0.23 10.80
C THR A 166 -0.38 0.47 12.23
N GLN A 167 -1.31 0.69 13.16
CA GLN A 167 -1.03 0.95 14.57
C GLN A 167 -0.54 -0.28 15.35
N MET A 168 -0.57 -1.48 14.75
CA MET A 168 0.04 -2.67 15.35
C MET A 168 1.57 -2.67 15.25
N PHE A 169 2.16 -1.88 14.36
CA PHE A 169 3.61 -1.79 14.18
C PHE A 169 4.22 -0.70 15.05
N THR A 170 5.38 -1.00 15.63
CA THR A 170 6.22 -0.03 16.34
C THR A 170 6.57 1.15 15.44
N ASN A 171 6.86 0.87 14.17
CA ASN A 171 7.15 1.86 13.14
C ASN A 171 5.94 2.12 12.22
N GLY A 172 4.74 2.18 12.79
CA GLY A 172 3.50 2.53 12.09
C GLY A 172 3.24 4.04 12.06
N PHE A 173 2.85 4.59 10.91
CA PHE A 173 2.52 6.00 10.76
C PHE A 173 1.30 6.23 9.86
N VAL A 174 0.28 6.90 10.39
CA VAL A 174 -0.99 7.16 9.69
C VAL A 174 -1.09 8.63 9.32
N GLY A 175 -1.42 8.90 8.06
CA GLY A 175 -1.71 10.21 7.50
C GLY A 175 -3.06 10.21 6.79
N ARG A 176 -3.40 11.35 6.19
CA ARG A 176 -4.69 11.55 5.51
C ARG A 176 -4.51 11.59 4.01
N VAL A 177 -5.29 10.80 3.28
CA VAL A 177 -5.28 10.77 1.81
C VAL A 177 -5.83 12.06 1.18
N CYS A 178 -6.70 12.78 1.88
CA CYS A 178 -7.29 14.03 1.39
C CYS A 178 -6.37 15.27 1.45
N GLU A 179 -5.11 15.14 1.90
CA GLU A 179 -4.19 16.27 1.95
C GLU A 179 -3.86 16.79 0.54
N ALA A 180 -3.72 18.11 0.39
CA ALA A 180 -3.38 18.72 -0.89
C ALA A 180 -1.99 18.30 -1.43
N SER A 181 -1.11 17.83 -0.54
CA SER A 181 0.17 17.22 -0.87
C SER A 181 0.57 16.23 0.23
N TYR A 182 1.27 15.16 -0.16
CA TYR A 182 1.82 14.17 0.77
C TYR A 182 3.25 14.51 1.24
N ASP A 183 3.83 15.63 0.79
CA ASP A 183 5.21 16.03 1.13
C ASP A 183 5.44 16.09 2.63
N GLY A 184 4.49 16.67 3.38
CA GLY A 184 4.57 16.80 4.83
C GLY A 184 4.51 15.44 5.54
N PHE A 185 3.69 14.53 5.03
CA PHE A 185 3.60 13.16 5.53
C PHE A 185 4.90 12.40 5.32
N PHE A 186 5.41 12.38 4.08
CA PHE A 186 6.64 11.66 3.77
C PHE A 186 7.87 12.28 4.45
N SER A 187 7.92 13.61 4.60
CA SER A 187 8.99 14.29 5.35
C SER A 187 9.06 13.82 6.81
N GLN A 188 7.92 13.58 7.44
CA GLN A 188 7.86 13.03 8.80
C GLN A 188 8.17 11.53 8.83
N ALA A 189 7.63 10.77 7.87
CA ALA A 189 7.85 9.34 7.76
C ALA A 189 9.34 8.98 7.53
N VAL A 190 10.12 9.83 6.86
CA VAL A 190 11.58 9.64 6.71
C VAL A 190 12.28 9.48 8.06
N GLY A 191 11.86 10.20 9.09
CA GLY A 191 12.44 10.06 10.44
C GLY A 191 12.15 8.68 11.07
N VAL A 192 10.95 8.15 10.83
CA VAL A 192 10.56 6.79 11.27
C VAL A 192 11.39 5.74 10.53
N ILE A 193 11.52 5.88 9.21
CA ILE A 193 12.33 4.97 8.38
C ILE A 193 13.79 4.99 8.80
N GLN A 194 14.37 6.17 9.02
CA GLN A 194 15.76 6.31 9.46
C GLN A 194 15.98 5.61 10.80
N SER A 195 15.08 5.82 11.77
CA SER A 195 15.19 5.19 13.09
C SER A 195 15.11 3.66 13.00
N ALA A 196 14.22 3.14 12.15
CA ALA A 196 14.11 1.69 11.90
C ALA A 196 15.36 1.13 11.20
N CYS A 197 15.93 1.86 10.23
CA CYS A 197 17.20 1.49 9.57
C CYS A 197 18.37 1.42 10.57
N GLU A 198 18.47 2.36 11.50
CA GLU A 198 19.53 2.37 12.53
C GLU A 198 19.41 1.17 13.48
N GLY A 199 18.19 0.69 13.72
CA GLY A 199 17.89 -0.49 14.54
C GLY A 199 17.76 -1.81 13.77
N PHE A 200 18.03 -1.82 12.47
CA PHE A 200 17.81 -3.00 11.62
C PHE A 200 18.69 -4.18 12.04
N MET A 201 18.10 -5.37 12.08
CA MET A 201 18.80 -6.62 12.39
C MET A 201 18.44 -7.69 11.35
N PRO A 202 19.37 -8.18 10.53
CA PRO A 202 19.05 -9.24 9.58
C PRO A 202 18.57 -10.52 10.32
N PRO A 203 17.63 -11.28 9.75
CA PRO A 203 17.20 -12.56 10.32
C PRO A 203 18.36 -13.58 10.34
N GLU A 204 18.35 -14.47 11.33
CA GLU A 204 19.35 -15.55 11.51
C GLU A 204 19.17 -16.70 10.52
#